data_AF-A0A7W1NJ91-F1
#
_entry.id   AF-A0A7W1NJ91-F1
#
_cell.length_a   1.000
_cell.length_b   1.000
_cell.length_c   1.000
_cell.angle_alpha   90.00
_cell.angle_beta   90.00
_cell.angle_gamma   90.00
#
_symmetry.space_group_name_H-M   'P 1'
#
loop_
_entity.id
_entity.type
_entity.pdbx_description
1 polymer ?
#
loop_
_entity_poly.entity_id
_entity_poly.type
_entity_poly.pdbx_seq_one_letter_code
_entity_poly.pdbx_strand_id
1 'polypeptide(L)'
;MDTFFEGRESDSPYIHMIWRGHTGENYVATCPAEPRWNLLLIKQKDEVKVTIEGPLTQALNKFRLDESDFLVIKFRLGAFFPRLPVTNLANTDALLPEGASKTFWLDGSVWQFPDFENVETFVDRLVREDVLRLDPVVDGVLQNQPQDISDRTVRRRFIYSTGLTPKALQQIERAQQAAELLGKGTSILDAVYEAGYADQPHLTRSLKRFFGQTPAQIANQAP
;
A
#
# COMPACT_ATOMS: atom_id res chain seq x y z
N MET A 1 4.35 -1.96 25.72
CA MET A 1 5.70 -1.41 25.38
C MET A 1 5.52 0.00 24.85
N ASP A 2 6.58 0.80 24.69
CA ASP A 2 6.45 2.08 23.98
C ASP A 2 6.09 1.82 22.51
N THR A 3 5.24 2.68 21.95
CA THR A 3 4.86 2.60 20.53
C THR A 3 6.08 2.88 19.66
N PHE A 4 6.39 1.98 18.72
CA PHE A 4 7.48 2.19 17.76
C PHE A 4 7.10 1.69 16.38
N PHE A 5 7.71 2.31 15.37
CA PHE A 5 7.56 1.98 13.97
C PHE A 5 8.93 2.01 13.32
N GLU A 6 9.33 0.92 12.68
CA GLU A 6 10.55 0.86 11.89
C GLU A 6 10.26 0.22 10.53
N GLY A 7 10.96 0.72 9.51
CA GLY A 7 10.80 0.26 8.14
C GLY A 7 12.16 0.09 7.48
N ARG A 8 12.22 -0.85 6.54
CA ARG A 8 13.39 -1.07 5.69
C ARG A 8 12.97 -1.30 4.24
N GLU A 9 13.86 -0.92 3.33
CA GLU A 9 13.77 -1.29 1.92
C GLU A 9 14.14 -2.77 1.72
N SER A 10 13.83 -3.28 0.54
CA SER A 10 14.13 -4.66 0.14
C SER A 10 14.64 -4.69 -1.29
N ASP A 11 15.64 -5.52 -1.55
CA ASP A 11 16.17 -5.76 -2.90
C ASP A 11 15.24 -6.63 -3.77
N SER A 12 14.19 -7.21 -3.17
CA SER A 12 13.21 -8.02 -3.90
C SER A 12 12.46 -7.15 -4.93
N PRO A 13 12.31 -7.60 -6.20
CA PRO A 13 11.55 -6.86 -7.20
C PRO A 13 10.04 -6.85 -6.92
N TYR A 14 9.57 -7.65 -5.96
CA TYR A 14 8.16 -7.74 -5.58
C TYR A 14 7.81 -6.86 -4.37
N ILE A 15 8.81 -6.51 -3.55
CA ILE A 15 8.61 -5.77 -2.30
C ILE A 15 8.95 -4.29 -2.53
N HIS A 16 8.07 -3.41 -2.07
CA HIS A 16 8.34 -1.98 -2.02
C HIS A 16 8.97 -1.59 -0.69
N MET A 17 8.39 -2.06 0.42
CA MET A 17 8.88 -1.74 1.76
C MET A 17 8.36 -2.74 2.78
N ILE A 18 9.13 -2.96 3.84
CA ILE A 18 8.78 -3.81 4.97
C ILE A 18 8.73 -2.93 6.21
N TRP A 19 7.67 -3.04 6.99
CA TRP A 19 7.53 -2.33 8.26
C TRP A 19 7.26 -3.31 9.39
N ARG A 20 7.84 -3.06 10.56
CA ARG A 20 7.39 -3.67 11.82
C ARG A 20 7.15 -2.59 12.86
N GLY A 21 6.39 -2.94 13.87
CA GLY A 21 6.22 -2.05 15.00
C GLY A 21 5.33 -2.64 16.05
N HIS A 22 5.11 -1.82 17.07
CA HIS A 22 4.25 -2.11 18.19
C HIS A 22 3.34 -0.91 18.41
N THR A 23 2.03 -1.14 18.45
CA THR A 23 1.05 -0.10 18.77
C THR A 23 0.71 -0.15 20.25
N GLY A 24 0.62 1.01 20.90
CA GLY A 24 0.01 1.13 22.23
C GLY A 24 -1.51 1.02 22.19
N GLU A 25 -2.15 1.11 23.36
CA GLU A 25 -3.62 1.09 23.45
C GLU A 25 -4.28 2.25 22.70
N ASN A 26 -5.42 1.97 22.06
CA ASN A 26 -6.25 2.95 21.35
C ASN A 26 -5.55 3.69 20.19
N TYR A 27 -4.56 3.08 19.54
CA TYR A 27 -3.91 3.67 18.37
C TYR A 27 -4.91 3.78 17.20
N VAL A 28 -5.08 4.99 16.66
CA VAL A 28 -5.93 5.25 15.48
C VAL A 28 -5.01 5.60 14.32
N ALA A 29 -4.97 4.72 13.32
CA ALA A 29 -4.23 4.97 12.09
C ALA A 29 -5.12 5.75 11.10
N THR A 30 -4.78 7.02 10.86
CA THR A 30 -5.24 7.69 9.64
C THR A 30 -4.34 7.21 8.52
N CYS A 31 -4.87 6.40 7.62
CA CYS A 31 -4.14 5.91 6.45
C CYS A 31 -4.44 6.82 5.26
N PRO A 32 -3.43 7.54 4.72
CA PRO A 32 -3.57 8.18 3.42
C PRO A 32 -3.88 7.16 2.33
N ALA A 33 -4.33 7.67 1.18
CA ALA A 33 -4.44 6.89 -0.03
C ALA A 33 -3.09 6.28 -0.39
N GLU A 34 -3.10 4.97 -0.61
CA GLU A 34 -1.94 4.15 -0.88
C GLU A 34 -2.30 3.29 -2.09
N PRO A 35 -1.63 3.49 -3.24
CA PRO A 35 -1.96 2.75 -4.43
C PRO A 35 -1.47 1.29 -4.41
N ARG A 36 -0.59 0.94 -3.45
CA ARG A 36 -0.10 -0.42 -3.26
C ARG A 36 -0.99 -1.18 -2.28
N TRP A 37 -1.12 -2.48 -2.52
CA TRP A 37 -1.67 -3.38 -1.53
C TRP A 37 -0.55 -3.91 -0.62
N ASN A 38 -0.93 -4.43 0.53
CA ASN A 38 0.02 -5.01 1.48
C ASN A 38 -0.52 -6.29 2.12
N LEU A 39 0.39 -7.09 2.65
CA LEU A 39 0.06 -8.17 3.59
C LEU A 39 0.39 -7.67 4.99
N LEU A 40 -0.61 -7.62 5.87
CA LEU A 40 -0.50 -7.19 7.25
C LEU A 40 -0.66 -8.39 8.17
N LEU A 41 0.35 -8.65 8.99
CA LEU A 41 0.31 -9.60 10.09
C LEU A 41 0.17 -8.81 11.38
N ILE A 42 -0.88 -9.08 12.15
CA ILE A 42 -1.08 -8.50 13.49
C ILE A 42 -1.01 -9.65 14.49
N LYS A 43 -0.11 -9.53 15.45
CA LYS A 43 0.01 -10.44 16.59
C LYS A 43 -0.55 -9.78 17.83
N GLN A 44 -1.59 -10.38 18.38
CA GLN A 44 -2.22 -10.00 19.65
C GLN A 44 -2.18 -11.21 20.58
N LYS A 45 -1.43 -11.10 21.68
CA LYS A 45 -1.21 -12.22 22.61
C LYS A 45 -0.66 -13.44 21.87
N ASP A 46 -1.43 -14.54 21.81
CA ASP A 46 -1.07 -15.80 21.15
C ASP A 46 -1.73 -15.99 19.77
N GLU A 47 -2.50 -15.02 19.30
CA GLU A 47 -3.22 -15.07 18.03
C GLU A 47 -2.51 -14.17 16.99
N VAL A 48 -2.35 -14.69 15.77
CA VAL A 48 -1.80 -13.93 14.64
C VAL A 48 -2.82 -13.89 13.53
N LYS A 49 -3.30 -12.69 13.21
CA LYS A 49 -4.21 -12.44 12.10
C LYS A 49 -3.42 -11.97 10.90
N VAL A 50 -3.74 -12.52 9.74
CA VAL A 50 -3.12 -12.13 8.48
C VAL A 50 -4.19 -11.56 7.57
N THR A 51 -3.96 -10.36 7.06
CA THR A 51 -4.91 -9.62 6.26
C THR A 51 -4.23 -9.17 4.97
N ILE A 52 -4.92 -9.36 3.83
CA ILE A 52 -4.57 -8.68 2.59
C ILE A 52 -5.29 -7.34 2.60
N GLU A 53 -4.53 -6.26 2.72
CA GLU A 53 -5.07 -4.91 2.63
C GLU A 53 -4.94 -4.42 1.19
N GLY A 54 -6.08 -4.14 0.55
CA GLY A 54 -6.06 -3.63 -0.81
C GLY A 54 -5.66 -2.16 -0.89
N PRO A 55 -5.53 -1.64 -2.13
CA PRO A 55 -5.16 -0.24 -2.33
C PRO A 55 -6.23 0.70 -1.77
N LEU A 56 -5.78 1.81 -1.20
CA LEU A 56 -6.63 2.88 -0.69
C LEU A 56 -6.72 4.01 -1.72
N THR A 57 -7.93 4.28 -2.22
CA THR A 57 -8.22 5.33 -3.21
C THR A 57 -8.63 6.67 -2.60
N GLN A 58 -8.64 6.73 -1.28
CA GLN A 58 -8.95 7.88 -0.44
C GLN A 58 -8.39 7.63 0.95
N ALA A 59 -8.27 8.69 1.75
CA ALA A 59 -7.90 8.53 3.14
C ALA A 59 -8.99 7.77 3.89
N LEU A 60 -8.57 6.78 4.69
CA LEU A 60 -9.44 6.01 5.56
C LEU A 60 -8.88 6.06 6.98
N ASN A 61 -9.78 6.16 7.95
CA ASN A 61 -9.45 5.86 9.33
C ASN A 61 -9.52 4.34 9.47
N LYS A 62 -8.36 3.67 9.43
CA LYS A 62 -8.29 2.23 9.70
C LYS A 62 -8.42 2.01 11.21
N PHE A 63 -9.03 0.87 11.55
CA PHE A 63 -9.51 0.47 12.87
C PHE A 63 -8.60 0.85 14.04
N ARG A 64 -9.22 1.01 15.22
CA ARG A 64 -8.50 1.12 16.48
C ARG A 64 -7.70 -0.17 16.70
N LEU A 65 -6.37 -0.05 16.76
CA LEU A 65 -5.50 -1.13 17.17
C LEU A 65 -5.34 -1.08 18.69
N ASP A 66 -5.68 -2.18 19.34
CA ASP A 66 -5.26 -2.45 20.71
C ASP A 66 -3.76 -2.82 20.72
N GLU A 67 -3.16 -3.02 21.90
CA GLU A 67 -1.74 -3.33 22.02
C GLU A 67 -1.36 -4.57 21.18
N SER A 68 -0.58 -4.35 20.11
CA SER A 68 -0.30 -5.37 19.09
C SER A 68 1.08 -5.18 18.48
N ASP A 69 1.75 -6.29 18.18
CA ASP A 69 2.89 -6.29 17.27
C ASP A 69 2.37 -6.45 15.84
N PHE A 70 3.00 -5.79 14.88
CA PHE A 70 2.64 -5.97 13.48
C PHE A 70 3.86 -6.09 12.56
N LEU A 71 3.63 -6.75 11.42
CA LEU A 71 4.54 -6.82 10.28
C LEU A 71 3.73 -6.50 9.01
N VAL A 72 4.17 -5.51 8.25
CA VAL A 72 3.57 -5.12 6.96
C VAL A 72 4.56 -5.39 5.84
N ILE A 73 4.11 -6.15 4.85
CA ILE A 73 4.83 -6.39 3.61
C ILE A 73 4.10 -5.61 2.51
N LYS A 74 4.64 -4.46 2.14
CA LYS A 74 4.06 -3.62 1.07
C LYS A 74 4.64 -4.03 -0.26
N PHE A 75 3.78 -4.42 -1.21
CA PHE A 75 4.21 -4.93 -2.51
C PHE A 75 4.41 -3.82 -3.54
N ARG A 76 5.29 -4.03 -4.51
CA ARG A 76 5.47 -3.11 -5.64
C ARG A 76 4.21 -3.08 -6.51
N LEU A 77 4.00 -1.96 -7.20
CA LEU A 77 2.93 -1.85 -8.20
C LEU A 77 3.13 -2.90 -9.29
N GLY A 78 2.06 -3.66 -9.55
CA GLY A 78 2.07 -4.74 -10.52
C GLY A 78 2.42 -6.11 -9.93
N ALA A 79 2.87 -6.20 -8.68
CA ALA A 79 2.87 -7.46 -7.94
C ALA A 79 1.42 -7.79 -7.54
N PHE A 80 0.96 -9.03 -7.74
CA PHE A 80 -0.43 -9.42 -7.47
C PHE A 80 -0.57 -10.93 -7.24
N PHE A 81 -1.66 -11.32 -6.58
CA PHE A 81 -2.09 -12.71 -6.45
C PHE A 81 -3.05 -13.09 -7.60
N PRO A 82 -2.70 -13.99 -8.53
CA PRO A 82 -3.56 -14.29 -9.69
C PRO A 82 -4.93 -14.87 -9.32
N ARG A 83 -5.00 -15.64 -8.24
CA ARG A 83 -6.23 -16.30 -7.78
C ARG A 83 -6.98 -15.51 -6.71
N LEU A 84 -6.42 -14.40 -6.25
CA LEU A 84 -7.02 -13.45 -5.30
C LEU A 84 -6.87 -12.03 -5.84
N PRO A 85 -7.69 -11.63 -6.83
CA PRO A 85 -7.52 -10.35 -7.48
C PRO A 85 -7.80 -9.20 -6.51
N VAL A 86 -6.79 -8.37 -6.30
CA VAL A 86 -6.84 -7.16 -5.45
C VAL A 86 -7.82 -6.11 -5.95
N THR A 87 -8.37 -6.26 -7.16
CA THR A 87 -9.44 -5.40 -7.70
C THR A 87 -10.67 -5.33 -6.81
N ASN A 88 -10.97 -6.41 -6.08
CA ASN A 88 -12.11 -6.46 -5.18
C ASN A 88 -11.77 -5.93 -3.78
N LEU A 89 -10.50 -5.56 -3.55
CA LEU A 89 -9.99 -5.10 -2.26
C LEU A 89 -9.77 -3.58 -2.22
N ALA A 90 -10.19 -2.82 -3.23
CA ALA A 90 -10.07 -1.36 -3.20
C ALA A 90 -10.85 -0.78 -2.00
N ASN A 91 -10.14 -0.07 -1.11
CA ASN A 91 -10.65 0.46 0.17
C ASN A 91 -11.21 -0.60 1.14
N THR A 92 -10.80 -1.86 1.02
CA THR A 92 -11.21 -2.93 1.94
C THR A 92 -10.09 -3.95 2.13
N ASP A 93 -10.30 -4.83 3.10
CA ASP A 93 -9.31 -5.77 3.59
C ASP A 93 -9.91 -7.18 3.56
N ALA A 94 -9.08 -8.19 3.29
CA ALA A 94 -9.48 -9.59 3.32
C ALA A 94 -8.69 -10.36 4.38
N LEU A 95 -9.40 -10.85 5.39
CA LEU A 95 -8.83 -11.73 6.41
C LEU A 95 -8.53 -13.11 5.79
N LEU A 96 -7.30 -13.59 5.97
CA LEU A 96 -6.90 -14.91 5.54
C LEU A 96 -7.25 -15.96 6.62
N PRO A 97 -7.66 -17.19 6.23
CA PRO A 97 -7.97 -18.22 7.19
C PRO A 97 -6.74 -18.66 7.99
N GLU A 98 -6.91 -18.83 9.29
CA GLU A 98 -5.87 -19.35 10.17
C GLU A 98 -5.56 -20.82 9.89
N GLY A 99 -4.27 -21.17 9.96
CA GLY A 99 -3.79 -22.54 9.88
C GLY A 99 -3.47 -23.12 11.26
N ALA A 100 -2.93 -24.33 11.29
CA ALA A 100 -2.45 -24.92 12.53
C ALA A 100 -1.13 -24.26 12.98
N SER A 101 -0.96 -23.99 14.28
CA SER A 101 0.27 -23.53 14.95
C SER A 101 1.29 -22.77 14.06
N LYS A 102 1.25 -21.43 14.11
CA LYS A 102 2.15 -20.52 13.38
C LYS A 102 2.03 -20.56 11.84
N THR A 103 0.85 -20.92 11.33
CA THR A 103 0.59 -20.93 9.88
C THR A 103 -0.75 -20.28 9.52
N PHE A 104 -0.91 -19.96 8.24
CA PHE A 104 -2.16 -19.45 7.65
C PHE A 104 -2.37 -20.02 6.25
N TRP A 105 -3.61 -19.94 5.77
CA TRP A 105 -3.97 -20.36 4.42
C TRP A 105 -3.88 -19.20 3.44
N LEU A 106 -3.19 -19.42 2.33
CA LEU A 106 -3.13 -18.51 1.20
C LEU A 106 -3.09 -19.33 -0.10
N ASP A 107 -3.99 -18.99 -1.01
CA ASP A 107 -4.15 -19.66 -2.30
C ASP A 107 -4.24 -21.20 -2.21
N GLY A 108 -5.05 -21.69 -1.26
CA GLY A 108 -5.29 -23.13 -1.06
C GLY A 108 -4.12 -23.89 -0.45
N SER A 109 -3.03 -23.21 -0.05
CA SER A 109 -1.85 -23.80 0.59
C SER A 109 -1.60 -23.22 1.97
N VAL A 110 -0.89 -23.97 2.81
CA VAL A 110 -0.53 -23.55 4.17
C VAL A 110 0.86 -22.93 4.18
N TRP A 111 0.98 -21.75 4.78
CA TRP A 111 2.19 -20.93 4.83
C TRP A 111 2.57 -20.61 6.26
N GLN A 112 3.87 -20.64 6.57
CA GLN A 112 4.38 -20.17 7.87
C GLN A 112 4.38 -18.64 7.91
N PHE A 113 4.14 -18.08 9.10
CA PHE A 113 4.26 -16.63 9.29
C PHE A 113 5.70 -16.16 9.04
N PRO A 114 5.93 -15.19 8.13
CA PRO A 114 7.22 -14.53 8.04
C PRO A 114 7.48 -13.67 9.29
N ASP A 115 8.75 -13.39 9.52
CA ASP A 115 9.21 -12.35 10.44
C ASP A 115 9.94 -11.25 9.66
N PHE A 116 10.32 -10.18 10.35
CA PHE A 116 10.96 -9.02 9.73
C PHE A 116 12.29 -9.32 9.02
N GLU A 117 12.99 -10.40 9.39
CA GLU A 117 14.28 -10.76 8.83
C GLU A 117 14.15 -11.72 7.64
N ASN A 118 13.09 -12.54 7.59
CA ASN A 118 12.92 -13.59 6.58
C ASN A 118 11.90 -13.28 5.47
N VAL A 119 11.30 -12.08 5.46
CA VAL A 119 10.25 -11.68 4.51
C VAL A 119 10.61 -12.01 3.06
N GLU A 120 11.84 -11.72 2.63
CA GLU A 120 12.30 -11.97 1.28
C GLU A 120 12.22 -13.46 0.93
N THR A 121 12.68 -14.34 1.83
CA THR A 121 12.61 -15.80 1.62
C THR A 121 11.17 -16.27 1.52
N PHE A 122 10.27 -15.70 2.32
CA PHE A 122 8.84 -15.97 2.23
C PHE A 122 8.26 -15.54 0.88
N VAL A 123 8.58 -14.32 0.41
CA VAL A 123 8.10 -13.78 -0.87
C VAL A 123 8.67 -14.57 -2.05
N ASP A 124 9.95 -14.93 -2.03
CA ASP A 124 10.57 -15.77 -3.07
C ASP A 124 9.89 -17.13 -3.19
N ARG A 125 9.45 -17.70 -2.07
CA ARG A 125 8.67 -18.93 -2.07
C ARG A 125 7.27 -18.73 -2.65
N LEU A 126 6.58 -17.61 -2.34
CA LEU A 126 5.29 -17.29 -2.99
C LEU A 126 5.41 -17.19 -4.51
N VAL A 127 6.52 -16.61 -5.00
CA VAL A 127 6.80 -16.49 -6.43
C VAL A 127 7.08 -17.85 -7.05
N ARG A 128 7.92 -18.66 -6.40
CA ARG A 128 8.27 -20.01 -6.86
C ARG A 128 7.05 -20.93 -6.98
N GLU A 129 6.10 -20.80 -6.06
CA GLU A 129 4.84 -21.57 -6.06
C GLU A 129 3.72 -20.89 -6.88
N ASP A 130 4.06 -19.87 -7.67
CA ASP A 130 3.15 -19.17 -8.58
C ASP A 130 1.97 -18.43 -7.90
N VAL A 131 2.03 -18.27 -6.57
CA VAL A 131 1.04 -17.55 -5.77
C VAL A 131 1.16 -16.05 -6.00
N LEU A 132 2.39 -15.51 -6.08
CA LEU A 132 2.67 -14.11 -6.34
C LEU A 132 3.32 -13.95 -7.72
N ARG A 133 2.80 -13.02 -8.52
CA ARG A 133 3.36 -12.67 -9.83
C ARG A 133 3.60 -11.17 -9.96
N LEU A 134 4.46 -10.80 -10.90
CA LEU A 134 4.67 -9.43 -11.35
C LEU A 134 4.13 -9.28 -12.78
N ASP A 135 3.31 -8.27 -13.02
CA ASP A 135 2.80 -7.95 -14.35
C ASP A 135 3.71 -6.94 -15.06
N PRO A 136 4.45 -7.33 -16.12
CA PRO A 136 5.35 -6.42 -16.83
C PRO A 136 4.63 -5.28 -17.56
N VAL A 137 3.32 -5.41 -17.84
CA VAL A 137 2.54 -4.31 -18.44
C VAL A 137 2.38 -3.16 -17.46
N VAL A 138 2.33 -3.43 -16.16
CA VAL A 138 2.25 -2.36 -15.15
C VAL A 138 3.53 -1.55 -15.18
N ASP A 139 4.69 -2.20 -15.13
CA ASP A 139 5.99 -1.53 -15.20
C ASP A 139 6.15 -0.73 -16.50
N GLY A 140 5.77 -1.31 -17.65
CA GLY A 140 5.78 -0.61 -18.93
C GLY A 140 4.90 0.64 -18.94
N VAL A 141 3.70 0.60 -18.33
CA VAL A 141 2.84 1.79 -18.20
C VAL A 141 3.46 2.84 -17.29
N LEU A 142 4.04 2.44 -16.15
CA LEU A 142 4.70 3.38 -15.21
C LEU A 142 5.89 4.09 -15.86
N GLN A 143 6.63 3.38 -16.72
CA GLN A 143 7.77 3.92 -17.45
C GLN A 143 7.37 4.63 -18.76
N ASN A 144 6.07 4.79 -19.03
CA ASN A 144 5.54 5.36 -20.29
C ASN A 144 6.06 4.66 -21.56
N GLN A 145 6.30 3.35 -21.49
CA GLN A 145 6.78 2.56 -22.61
C GLN A 145 5.62 2.09 -23.51
N PRO A 146 5.80 2.11 -24.84
CA PRO A 146 4.81 1.57 -25.76
C PRO A 146 4.60 0.08 -25.53
N GLN A 147 3.35 -0.36 -25.61
CA GLN A 147 2.96 -1.76 -25.43
C GLN A 147 2.49 -2.35 -26.76
N ASP A 148 2.95 -3.55 -27.10
CA ASP A 148 2.55 -4.25 -28.34
C ASP A 148 1.15 -4.91 -28.22
N ILE A 149 0.26 -4.30 -27.43
CA ILE A 149 -1.09 -4.77 -27.14
C ILE A 149 -2.04 -3.57 -27.11
N SER A 150 -3.32 -3.81 -27.37
CA SER A 150 -4.32 -2.73 -27.37
C SER A 150 -4.44 -2.03 -26.00
N ASP A 151 -4.76 -0.73 -26.00
CA ASP A 151 -5.02 0.07 -24.79
C ASP A 151 -6.07 -0.57 -23.88
N ARG A 152 -7.08 -1.23 -24.48
CA ARG A 152 -8.09 -1.98 -23.72
C ARG A 152 -7.45 -3.12 -22.93
N THR A 153 -6.53 -3.87 -23.54
CA THR A 153 -5.79 -4.96 -22.88
C THR A 153 -4.86 -4.42 -21.81
N VAL A 154 -4.14 -3.33 -22.11
CA VAL A 154 -3.26 -2.63 -21.15
C VAL A 154 -4.06 -2.23 -19.92
N ARG A 155 -5.17 -1.49 -20.11
CA ARG A 155 -6.04 -1.05 -19.02
C ARG A 155 -6.59 -2.21 -18.21
N ARG A 156 -7.02 -3.30 -18.86
CA ARG A 156 -7.56 -4.48 -18.18
C ARG A 156 -6.51 -5.14 -17.29
N ARG A 157 -5.30 -5.37 -17.81
CA ARG A 157 -4.17 -5.95 -17.05
C ARG A 157 -3.73 -5.05 -15.92
N PHE A 158 -3.61 -3.75 -16.18
CA PHE A 158 -3.25 -2.77 -15.16
C PHE A 158 -4.24 -2.78 -14.00
N ILE A 159 -5.54 -2.73 -14.27
CA ILE A 159 -6.58 -2.80 -13.24
C ILE A 159 -6.51 -4.13 -12.49
N TYR A 160 -6.40 -5.25 -13.20
CA TYR A 160 -6.33 -6.57 -12.58
C TYR A 160 -5.16 -6.72 -11.61
N SER A 161 -3.98 -6.21 -11.98
CA SER A 161 -2.75 -6.36 -11.20
C SER A 161 -2.57 -5.29 -10.11
N THR A 162 -3.21 -4.12 -10.22
CA THR A 162 -3.05 -3.01 -9.25
C THR A 162 -4.32 -2.69 -8.45
N GLY A 163 -5.48 -3.17 -8.90
CA GLY A 163 -6.78 -2.74 -8.40
C GLY A 163 -7.21 -1.34 -8.84
N LEU A 164 -6.34 -0.61 -9.56
CA LEU A 164 -6.53 0.80 -9.90
C LEU A 164 -6.49 1.05 -11.40
N THR A 165 -7.05 2.17 -11.83
CA THR A 165 -6.80 2.67 -13.18
C THR A 165 -5.49 3.47 -13.21
N PRO A 166 -4.79 3.56 -14.36
CA PRO A 166 -3.59 4.41 -14.48
C PRO A 166 -3.85 5.86 -14.06
N LYS A 167 -5.03 6.39 -14.41
CA LYS A 167 -5.46 7.74 -14.01
C LYS A 167 -5.63 7.89 -12.50
N ALA A 168 -6.20 6.88 -11.83
CA ALA A 168 -6.38 6.91 -10.38
C ALA A 168 -5.02 6.87 -9.66
N LEU A 169 -4.10 6.02 -10.13
CA LEU A 169 -2.73 5.99 -9.63
C LEU A 169 -2.06 7.37 -9.76
N GLN A 170 -2.09 7.96 -10.96
CA GLN A 170 -1.50 9.28 -11.20
C GLN A 170 -2.07 10.37 -10.28
N GLN A 171 -3.37 10.32 -9.99
CA GLN A 171 -4.00 11.27 -9.06
C GLN A 171 -3.50 11.10 -7.62
N ILE A 172 -3.31 9.86 -7.17
CA ILE A 172 -2.80 9.56 -5.84
C ILE A 172 -1.32 9.96 -5.74
N GLU A 173 -0.48 9.59 -6.70
CA GLU A 173 0.95 9.95 -6.73
C GLU A 173 1.15 11.46 -6.76
N ARG A 174 0.35 12.18 -7.54
CA ARG A 174 0.36 13.65 -7.55
C ARG A 174 0.00 14.25 -6.18
N ALA A 175 -0.96 13.66 -5.48
CA ALA A 175 -1.32 14.09 -4.13
C ALA A 175 -0.21 13.77 -3.12
N GLN A 176 0.45 12.61 -3.26
CA GLN A 176 1.60 12.22 -2.44
C GLN A 176 2.77 13.19 -2.61
N GLN A 177 3.11 13.53 -3.86
CA GLN A 177 4.14 14.54 -4.15
C GLN A 177 3.81 15.89 -3.51
N ALA A 178 2.56 16.36 -3.64
CA ALA A 178 2.18 17.64 -3.03
C ALA A 178 2.22 17.62 -1.49
N ALA A 179 1.79 16.51 -0.87
CA ALA A 179 1.86 16.34 0.57
C ALA A 179 3.32 16.33 1.07
N GLU A 180 4.22 15.66 0.33
CA GLU A 180 5.66 15.64 0.62
C GLU A 180 6.28 17.03 0.51
N LEU A 181 5.97 17.79 -0.54
CA LEU A 181 6.44 19.18 -0.70
C LEU A 181 6.02 20.06 0.48
N LEU A 182 4.73 20.01 0.84
CA LEU A 182 4.19 20.77 1.97
C LEU A 182 4.81 20.35 3.31
N GLY A 183 5.00 19.04 3.52
CA GLY A 183 5.64 18.51 4.73
C GLY A 183 7.13 18.88 4.85
N LYS A 184 7.78 19.26 3.74
CA LYS A 184 9.14 19.81 3.71
C LYS A 184 9.17 21.34 3.85
N GLY A 185 8.02 21.99 4.11
CA GLY A 185 7.92 23.44 4.29
C GLY A 185 7.74 24.25 2.99
N THR A 186 7.51 23.60 1.85
CA THR A 186 7.21 24.29 0.58
C THR A 186 5.91 25.09 0.73
N SER A 187 5.87 26.30 0.16
CA SER A 187 4.66 27.13 0.22
C SER A 187 3.49 26.46 -0.50
N ILE A 188 2.25 26.75 -0.09
CA ILE A 188 1.06 26.18 -0.73
C ILE A 188 1.01 26.54 -2.23
N LEU A 189 1.45 27.75 -2.60
CA LEU A 189 1.44 28.20 -4.00
C LEU A 189 2.47 27.44 -4.83
N ASP A 190 3.67 27.23 -4.30
CA ASP A 190 4.73 26.48 -4.99
C ASP A 190 4.33 25.00 -5.12
N ALA A 191 3.73 24.41 -4.07
CA ALA A 191 3.22 23.04 -4.11
C ALA A 191 2.10 22.85 -5.15
N VAL A 192 1.25 23.86 -5.39
CA VAL A 192 0.26 23.83 -6.49
C VAL A 192 0.98 23.72 -7.84
N TYR A 193 1.98 24.57 -8.06
CA TYR A 193 2.72 24.62 -9.33
C TYR A 193 3.55 23.35 -9.56
N GLU A 194 4.39 22.97 -8.60
CA GLU A 194 5.33 21.85 -8.70
C GLU A 194 4.65 20.49 -8.83
N ALA A 195 3.53 20.29 -8.12
CA ALA A 195 2.74 19.06 -8.26
C ALA A 195 1.75 19.12 -9.44
N GLY A 196 1.73 20.19 -10.24
CA GLY A 196 0.92 20.28 -11.46
C GLY A 196 -0.59 20.35 -11.20
N TYR A 197 -1.01 21.05 -10.16
CA TYR A 197 -2.41 21.42 -9.95
C TYR A 197 -2.74 22.72 -10.69
N ALA A 198 -3.99 22.84 -11.17
CA ALA A 198 -4.41 24.06 -11.87
C ALA A 198 -4.53 25.26 -10.93
N ASP A 199 -4.94 25.02 -9.68
CA ASP A 199 -5.14 26.03 -8.66
C ASP A 199 -5.14 25.42 -7.23
N GLN A 200 -5.14 26.27 -6.22
CA GLN A 200 -5.18 25.87 -4.82
C GLN A 200 -6.49 25.14 -4.41
N PRO A 201 -7.70 25.53 -4.88
CA PRO A 201 -8.92 24.74 -4.67
C PRO A 201 -8.81 23.30 -5.17
N HIS A 202 -8.16 23.06 -6.31
CA HIS A 202 -7.92 21.73 -6.87
C HIS A 202 -6.98 20.92 -5.99
N LEU A 203 -5.86 21.51 -5.56
CA LEU A 203 -4.95 20.89 -4.59
C LEU A 203 -5.69 20.54 -3.29
N THR A 204 -6.48 21.48 -2.76
CA THR A 204 -7.20 21.29 -1.49
C THR A 204 -8.19 20.14 -1.56
N ARG A 205 -8.97 20.04 -2.64
CA ARG A 205 -9.91 18.92 -2.85
C ARG A 205 -9.18 17.58 -2.97
N SER A 206 -8.03 17.57 -3.65
CA SER A 206 -7.19 16.38 -3.81
C SER A 206 -6.64 15.90 -2.47
N LEU A 207 -6.00 16.77 -1.68
CA LEU A 207 -5.45 16.42 -0.38
C LEU A 207 -6.52 16.04 0.63
N LYS A 208 -7.69 16.71 0.65
CA LYS A 208 -8.80 16.27 1.50
C LYS A 208 -9.26 14.85 1.16
N ARG A 209 -9.32 14.51 -0.13
CA ARG A 209 -9.73 13.18 -0.57
C ARG A 209 -8.68 12.12 -0.22
N PHE A 210 -7.42 12.37 -0.58
CA PHE A 210 -6.37 11.35 -0.52
C PHE A 210 -5.61 11.32 0.81
N PHE A 211 -5.57 12.41 1.56
CA PHE A 211 -4.86 12.50 2.85
C PHE A 211 -5.79 12.81 4.03
N GLY A 212 -7.05 13.17 3.79
CA GLY A 212 -7.97 13.59 4.85
C GLY A 212 -7.65 14.97 5.43
N GLN A 213 -6.66 15.67 4.87
CA GLN A 213 -6.10 16.92 5.39
C GLN A 213 -6.10 18.02 4.33
N THR A 214 -6.10 19.27 4.79
CA THR A 214 -5.91 20.45 3.94
C THR A 214 -4.43 20.76 3.74
N PRO A 215 -4.05 21.53 2.70
CA PRO A 215 -2.66 21.95 2.51
C PRO A 215 -2.07 22.62 3.75
N ALA A 216 -2.84 23.49 4.42
CA ALA A 216 -2.41 24.19 5.62
C ALA A 216 -2.19 23.25 6.82
N GLN A 217 -3.02 22.21 6.98
CA GLN A 217 -2.83 21.22 8.04
C GLN A 217 -1.54 20.43 7.85
N ILE A 218 -1.21 20.04 6.62
CA ILE A 218 0.03 19.32 6.31
C ILE A 218 1.24 20.24 6.48
N ALA A 219 1.18 21.48 5.98
CA ALA A 219 2.28 22.45 6.11
C ALA A 219 2.58 22.80 7.58
N ASN A 220 1.56 22.86 8.44
CA ASN A 220 1.74 23.13 9.87
C ASN A 220 2.34 21.95 10.67
N GLN A 221 2.45 20.78 10.05
CA GLN A 221 3.10 19.60 10.61
C GLN A 221 4.56 19.46 10.15
N ALA A 222 5.03 20.36 9.27
CA ALA A 222 6.42 20.40 8.86
C ALA A 222 7.33 20.73 10.07
N PRO A 223 8.50 20.08 10.18
CA PRO A 223 9.45 20.28 11.28
C PRO A 223 10.09 21.68 11.26
#